data_AF-A0A2E5I6C7-F1
#
_entry.id   AF-A0A2E5I6C7-F1
#
_cell.length_a   1.000
_cell.length_b   1.000
_cell.length_c   1.000
_cell.angle_alpha   90.00
_cell.angle_beta   90.00
_cell.angle_gamma   90.00
#
_symmetry.space_group_name_H-M   'P 1'
#
loop_
_entity.id
_entity.type
_entity.pdbx_description
1 polymer ?
#
loop_
_entity_poly.entity_id
_entity_poly.type
_entity_poly.pdbx_seq_one_letter_code
_entity_poly.pdbx_strand_id
1 'polypeptide(L)'
;MEVPYTVKPRPDTGLYNAKIGVWLFLASEVMLFGALFSSYILLRMGASSWYVGSEALNVPIGTFNTMVLIVSSVTVVMAWASLRMDDLKKYKMYMGITILLGLVFLVVKILFEYLPKIDHGHVPSEHNFYAIYFVLTGLHALHVIGGLVLNAYLWGPGTKMWETEPEQFTNRIEIAGLYWHFVDIVWIFLFPTIYLL
;
A
#
# COMPACT_ATOMS: atom_id res chain seq x y z
N MET A 1 26.16 21.62 0.72
CA MET A 1 25.63 21.53 -0.65
C MET A 1 24.12 21.60 -0.56
N GLU A 2 23.51 22.70 -0.97
CA GLU A 2 22.05 22.74 -1.15
C GLU A 2 21.70 21.96 -2.41
N VAL A 3 20.88 20.91 -2.28
CA VAL A 3 20.45 20.10 -3.42
C VAL A 3 19.35 20.88 -4.15
N PRO A 4 19.53 21.26 -5.43
CA PRO A 4 18.57 22.07 -6.16
C PRO A 4 17.26 21.29 -6.44
N TYR A 5 16.13 22.02 -6.51
CA TYR A 5 14.78 21.50 -6.83
C TYR A 5 14.20 20.46 -5.87
N THR A 6 14.57 20.54 -4.59
CA THR A 6 13.99 19.74 -3.49
C THR A 6 12.64 20.28 -3.03
N VAL A 7 12.47 21.61 -3.05
CA VAL A 7 11.23 22.30 -2.66
C VAL A 7 10.62 23.05 -3.85
N LYS A 8 11.45 23.77 -4.62
CA LYS A 8 10.98 24.54 -5.79
C LYS A 8 10.77 23.63 -7.01
N PRO A 9 9.66 23.78 -7.75
CA PRO A 9 9.43 23.04 -8.98
C PRO A 9 10.45 23.42 -10.06
N ARG A 10 10.80 22.46 -10.93
CA ARG A 10 11.64 22.74 -12.10
C ARG A 10 10.88 23.61 -13.11
N PRO A 11 11.57 24.53 -13.82
CA PRO A 11 10.95 25.33 -14.88
C PRO A 11 10.37 24.47 -16.02
N ASP A 12 11.04 23.37 -16.35
CA ASP A 12 10.69 22.56 -17.54
C ASP A 12 9.49 21.64 -17.30
N THR A 13 9.39 21.07 -16.08
CA THR A 13 8.37 20.05 -15.75
C THR A 13 7.30 20.54 -14.79
N GLY A 14 7.50 21.69 -14.13
CA GLY A 14 6.61 22.19 -13.08
C GLY A 14 6.58 21.32 -11.81
N LEU A 15 7.44 20.31 -11.69
CA LEU A 15 7.50 19.36 -10.58
C LEU A 15 8.87 19.41 -9.89
N TYR A 16 8.90 19.13 -8.59
CA TYR A 16 10.13 18.97 -7.82
C TYR A 16 10.69 17.54 -7.98
N ASN A 17 12.00 17.37 -7.78
CA ASN A 17 12.72 16.13 -8.12
C ASN A 17 12.11 14.88 -7.48
N ALA A 18 11.74 14.98 -6.20
CA ALA A 18 11.23 13.84 -5.46
C ALA A 18 9.86 13.37 -6.00
N LYS A 19 9.01 14.28 -6.50
CA LYS A 19 7.72 13.92 -7.11
C LYS A 19 7.91 13.14 -8.41
N ILE A 20 8.86 13.55 -9.25
CA ILE A 20 9.20 12.81 -10.48
C ILE A 20 9.76 11.42 -10.14
N GLY A 21 10.67 11.34 -9.17
CA GLY A 21 11.26 10.07 -8.75
C GLY A 21 10.22 9.08 -8.24
N VAL A 22 9.24 9.56 -7.48
CA VAL A 22 8.15 8.72 -6.96
C VAL A 22 7.26 8.23 -8.08
N TRP A 23 6.87 9.07 -9.04
CA TRP A 23 6.08 8.61 -10.19
C TRP A 23 6.79 7.55 -11.02
N LEU A 24 8.10 7.69 -11.23
CA LEU A 24 8.90 6.67 -11.91
C LEU A 24 8.96 5.35 -11.13
N PHE A 25 9.14 5.45 -9.80
CA PHE A 25 9.10 4.28 -8.93
C PHE A 25 7.72 3.59 -8.95
N LEU A 26 6.64 4.35 -8.85
CA LEU A 26 5.27 3.81 -8.95
C LEU A 26 5.03 3.14 -10.31
N ALA A 27 5.55 3.69 -11.41
CA ALA A 27 5.46 3.07 -12.71
C ALA A 27 6.20 1.71 -12.76
N SER A 28 7.37 1.59 -12.13
CA SER A 28 8.05 0.28 -12.03
C SER A 28 7.27 -0.73 -11.20
N GLU A 29 6.61 -0.29 -10.13
CA GLU A 29 5.76 -1.16 -9.31
C GLU A 29 4.51 -1.63 -10.06
N VAL A 30 3.90 -0.77 -10.88
CA VAL A 30 2.80 -1.19 -11.78
C VAL A 30 3.25 -2.31 -12.71
N MET A 31 4.47 -2.24 -13.25
CA MET A 31 5.00 -3.29 -14.11
C MET A 31 5.27 -4.59 -13.34
N LEU A 32 5.81 -4.49 -12.11
CA LEU A 32 6.06 -5.63 -11.24
C LEU A 32 4.76 -6.39 -10.92
N PHE A 33 3.75 -5.69 -10.40
CA PHE A 33 2.46 -6.30 -10.10
C PHE A 33 1.72 -6.72 -11.37
N GLY A 34 1.82 -5.95 -12.46
CA GLY A 34 1.23 -6.28 -13.76
C GLY A 34 1.75 -7.61 -14.34
N ALA A 35 3.05 -7.89 -14.19
CA ALA A 35 3.62 -9.17 -14.56
C ALA A 35 3.05 -10.32 -13.72
N LEU A 36 2.95 -10.14 -12.40
CA LEU A 36 2.40 -11.16 -11.50
C LEU A 36 0.91 -11.43 -11.73
N PHE A 37 0.11 -10.39 -11.99
CA PHE A 37 -1.30 -10.53 -12.38
C PHE A 37 -1.44 -11.28 -13.71
N SER A 38 -0.58 -10.98 -14.69
CA SER A 38 -0.55 -11.69 -15.96
C SER A 38 -0.20 -13.17 -15.76
N SER A 39 0.78 -13.48 -14.90
CA SER A 39 1.11 -14.87 -14.53
C SER A 39 -0.07 -15.59 -13.90
N TYR A 40 -0.82 -14.95 -12.99
CA TYR A 40 -2.04 -15.54 -12.40
C TYR A 40 -3.07 -15.93 -13.46
N ILE A 41 -3.37 -15.01 -14.39
CA ILE A 41 -4.35 -15.23 -15.45
C ILE A 41 -3.93 -16.40 -16.35
N LEU A 42 -2.66 -16.45 -16.76
CA LEU A 42 -2.13 -17.52 -17.61
C LEU A 42 -2.17 -18.89 -16.91
N LEU A 43 -1.78 -18.95 -15.63
CA LEU A 43 -1.85 -20.18 -14.83
C LEU A 43 -3.30 -20.67 -14.68
N ARG A 44 -4.23 -19.75 -14.46
CA ARG A 44 -5.66 -20.06 -14.36
C ARG A 44 -6.22 -20.59 -15.68
N MET A 45 -5.94 -19.93 -16.79
CA MET A 45 -6.43 -20.34 -18.12
C MET A 45 -5.85 -21.67 -18.59
N GLY A 46 -4.62 -22.00 -18.17
CA GLY A 46 -3.95 -23.24 -18.52
C GLY A 46 -4.33 -24.46 -17.67
N ALA A 47 -5.06 -24.28 -16.56
CA ALA A 47 -5.42 -25.36 -15.66
C ALA A 47 -6.78 -25.98 -16.03
N SER A 48 -6.85 -27.32 -16.04
CA SER A 48 -8.08 -28.09 -16.32
C SER A 48 -9.09 -28.06 -15.15
N SER A 49 -8.59 -27.85 -13.93
CA SER A 49 -9.38 -27.60 -12.73
C SER A 49 -8.66 -26.54 -11.90
N TRP A 50 -9.40 -25.55 -11.41
CA TRP A 50 -8.85 -24.43 -10.65
C TRP A 50 -9.62 -24.29 -9.34
N TYR A 51 -8.90 -24.05 -8.24
CA TYR A 51 -9.54 -23.76 -6.97
C TYR A 51 -10.32 -22.45 -7.09
N VAL A 52 -11.62 -22.49 -6.78
CA VAL A 52 -12.44 -21.28 -6.76
C VAL A 52 -12.04 -20.49 -5.51
N GLY A 53 -11.55 -19.25 -5.70
CA GLY A 53 -11.08 -18.41 -4.61
C GLY A 53 -12.14 -18.20 -3.51
N SER A 54 -13.42 -18.19 -3.86
CA SER A 54 -14.54 -18.06 -2.91
C SER A 54 -14.77 -19.26 -1.99
N GLU A 55 -14.30 -20.45 -2.37
CA GLU A 55 -14.39 -21.66 -1.53
C GLU A 55 -13.16 -21.81 -0.63
N ALA A 56 -12.00 -21.27 -1.05
CA ALA A 56 -10.74 -21.33 -0.30
C ALA A 56 -10.47 -20.10 0.58
N LEU A 57 -11.18 -18.98 0.36
CA LEU A 57 -10.94 -17.69 1.02
C LEU A 57 -12.22 -17.09 1.61
N ASN A 58 -12.10 -16.48 2.79
CA ASN A 58 -13.22 -15.82 3.45
C ASN A 58 -13.47 -14.42 2.84
N VAL A 59 -14.39 -14.35 1.88
CA VAL A 59 -14.77 -13.12 1.16
C VAL A 59 -15.24 -11.98 2.08
N PRO A 60 -16.05 -12.22 3.15
CA PRO A 60 -16.40 -11.18 4.12
C PRO A 60 -15.18 -10.52 4.81
N ILE A 61 -14.19 -11.32 5.22
CA ILE A 61 -12.97 -10.80 5.87
C ILE A 61 -12.13 -10.00 4.87
N GLY A 62 -11.99 -10.49 3.64
CA GLY A 62 -11.31 -9.75 2.58
C GLY A 62 -11.99 -8.42 2.24
N THR A 63 -13.32 -8.39 2.23
CA THR A 63 -14.11 -7.16 1.98
C THR A 63 -13.96 -6.15 3.11
N PHE A 64 -13.97 -6.62 4.37
CA PHE A 64 -13.69 -5.78 5.53
C PHE A 64 -12.30 -5.14 5.43
N ASN A 65 -11.27 -5.92 5.09
CA ASN A 65 -9.91 -5.42 4.91
C ASN A 65 -9.82 -4.36 3.79
N THR A 66 -10.53 -4.57 2.68
CA THR A 66 -10.58 -3.59 1.59
C THR A 66 -11.23 -2.28 2.05
N MET A 67 -12.32 -2.34 2.83
CA MET A 67 -12.92 -1.13 3.42
C MET A 67 -11.95 -0.40 4.35
N VAL A 68 -11.22 -1.13 5.19
CA VAL A 68 -10.21 -0.57 6.11
C VAL A 68 -9.12 0.18 5.33
N LEU A 69 -8.62 -0.38 4.22
CA LEU A 69 -7.62 0.30 3.38
C LEU A 69 -8.17 1.53 2.68
N ILE A 70 -9.38 1.47 2.12
CA ILE A 70 -10.01 2.63 1.48
C ILE A 70 -10.15 3.79 2.48
N VAL A 71 -10.61 3.50 3.70
CA VAL A 71 -10.71 4.51 4.77
C VAL A 71 -9.33 5.06 5.13
N SER A 72 -8.31 4.19 5.22
CA SER A 72 -6.92 4.58 5.47
C SER A 72 -6.36 5.53 4.40
N SER A 73 -6.71 5.30 3.13
CA SER A 73 -6.40 6.18 2.01
C SER A 73 -6.97 7.57 2.24
N VAL A 74 -8.26 7.67 2.58
CA VAL A 74 -8.92 8.97 2.80
C VAL A 74 -8.27 9.71 3.97
N THR A 75 -7.86 9.03 5.03
CA THR A 75 -7.19 9.66 6.18
C THR A 75 -5.81 10.22 5.83
N VAL A 76 -5.08 9.63 4.88
CA VAL A 76 -3.82 10.21 4.38
C VAL A 76 -4.05 11.54 3.66
N VAL A 77 -5.06 11.64 2.79
CA VAL A 77 -5.39 12.89 2.10
C VAL A 77 -5.78 13.97 3.11
N MET A 78 -6.58 13.60 4.11
CA MET A 78 -6.95 14.53 5.19
C MET A 78 -5.74 14.97 6.04
N ALA A 79 -4.77 14.07 6.26
CA ALA A 79 -3.52 14.40 6.95
C ALA A 79 -2.71 15.43 6.17
N TRP A 80 -2.53 15.23 4.86
CA TRP A 80 -1.85 16.17 3.98
C TRP A 80 -2.58 17.52 3.88
N ALA A 81 -3.91 17.50 3.72
CA ALA A 81 -4.72 18.71 3.68
C ALA A 81 -4.64 19.51 4.99
N SER A 82 -4.54 18.83 6.14
CA SER A 82 -4.36 19.48 7.44
C SER A 82 -3.01 20.21 7.54
N LEU A 83 -1.93 19.65 6.98
CA LEU A 83 -0.65 20.35 6.88
C LEU A 83 -0.73 21.58 5.97
N ARG A 84 -1.46 21.50 4.86
CA ARG A 84 -1.72 22.68 4.01
C ARG A 84 -2.49 23.79 4.72
N MET A 85 -3.28 23.45 5.74
CA MET A 85 -4.02 24.38 6.60
C MET A 85 -3.25 24.78 7.87
N ASP A 86 -1.95 24.45 7.96
CA ASP A 86 -1.09 24.75 9.11
C ASP A 86 -1.55 24.10 10.44
N ASP A 87 -2.35 23.01 10.35
CA ASP A 87 -2.90 22.30 11.51
C ASP A 87 -2.17 20.97 11.76
N LEU A 88 -1.04 21.07 12.47
CA LEU A 88 -0.22 19.92 12.85
C LEU A 88 -0.97 18.91 13.74
N LYS A 89 -1.90 19.39 14.57
CA LYS A 89 -2.64 18.53 15.51
C LYS A 89 -3.56 17.58 14.74
N LYS A 90 -4.29 18.10 13.75
CA LYS A 90 -5.11 17.27 12.85
C LYS A 90 -4.25 16.35 12.01
N TYR A 91 -3.11 16.81 11.50
CA TYR A 91 -2.16 15.93 10.80
C TYR A 91 -1.77 14.70 11.64
N LYS A 92 -1.32 14.91 12.90
CA LYS A 92 -0.92 13.82 13.79
C LYS A 92 -2.07 12.85 14.07
N MET A 93 -3.29 13.36 14.20
CA MET A 93 -4.48 12.54 14.40
C MET A 93 -4.77 11.67 13.17
N TYR A 94 -4.87 12.27 11.98
CA TYR A 94 -5.19 11.53 10.76
C TYR A 94 -4.10 10.54 10.35
N MET A 95 -2.83 10.95 10.45
CA MET A 95 -1.71 10.05 10.16
C MET A 95 -1.63 8.89 11.17
N GLY A 96 -1.92 9.15 12.45
CA GLY A 96 -2.03 8.11 13.47
C GLY A 96 -3.16 7.10 13.16
N ILE A 97 -4.30 7.59 12.66
CA ILE A 97 -5.41 6.74 12.22
C ILE A 97 -4.98 5.88 11.02
N THR A 98 -4.31 6.45 10.01
CA THR A 98 -3.78 5.68 8.86
C THR A 98 -2.87 4.54 9.32
N ILE A 99 -1.92 4.82 10.21
CA ILE A 99 -0.98 3.81 10.73
C ILE A 99 -1.76 2.69 11.48
N LEU A 100 -2.73 3.07 12.30
CA LEU A 100 -3.55 2.11 13.02
C LEU A 100 -4.37 1.23 12.07
N LEU A 101 -4.99 1.81 11.04
CA LEU A 101 -5.75 1.05 10.04
C LEU A 101 -4.85 0.12 9.21
N GLY A 102 -3.64 0.56 8.86
CA GLY A 102 -2.64 -0.29 8.20
C GLY A 102 -2.18 -1.47 9.08
N LEU A 103 -2.01 -1.25 10.39
CA LEU A 103 -1.74 -2.33 11.34
C LEU A 103 -2.92 -3.30 11.46
N VAL A 104 -4.15 -2.80 11.55
CA VAL A 104 -5.36 -3.63 11.58
C VAL A 104 -5.42 -4.51 10.32
N PHE A 105 -5.17 -3.95 9.15
CA PHE A 105 -5.10 -4.72 7.91
C PHE A 105 -4.09 -5.88 7.98
N LEU A 106 -2.85 -5.60 8.43
CA LEU A 106 -1.82 -6.63 8.56
C LEU A 106 -2.19 -7.70 9.58
N VAL A 107 -2.71 -7.30 10.74
CA VAL A 107 -3.13 -8.23 11.81
C VAL A 107 -4.26 -9.11 11.34
N VAL A 108 -5.29 -8.55 10.70
CA VAL A 108 -6.42 -9.34 10.20
C VAL A 108 -5.93 -10.34 9.14
N LYS A 109 -5.08 -9.89 8.21
CA LYS A 109 -4.54 -10.75 7.16
C LYS A 109 -3.66 -11.88 7.71
N ILE A 110 -2.79 -11.59 8.68
CA ILE A 110 -1.92 -12.61 9.28
C ILE A 110 -2.73 -13.61 10.11
N LEU A 111 -3.58 -13.11 11.03
CA LEU A 111 -4.26 -13.95 12.00
C LEU A 111 -5.40 -14.78 11.39
N PHE A 112 -6.18 -14.21 10.48
CA PHE A 112 -7.38 -14.87 9.97
C PHE A 112 -7.19 -15.54 8.62
N GLU A 113 -6.10 -15.24 7.89
CA GLU A 113 -5.91 -15.84 6.57
C GLU A 113 -4.59 -16.57 6.35
N TYR A 114 -3.50 -16.16 6.99
CA TYR A 114 -2.21 -16.86 6.83
C TYR A 114 -2.06 -17.99 7.83
N LEU A 115 -2.28 -17.73 9.13
CA LEU A 115 -2.11 -18.74 10.17
C LEU A 115 -2.99 -19.99 9.97
N PRO A 116 -4.31 -19.88 9.69
CA PRO A 116 -5.12 -21.05 9.49
C PRO A 116 -4.71 -21.84 8.24
N LYS A 117 -4.26 -21.18 7.16
CA LYS A 117 -3.87 -21.89 5.93
C LYS A 117 -2.56 -22.67 6.08
N ILE A 118 -1.60 -22.11 6.80
CA ILE A 118 -0.35 -22.80 7.11
C ILE A 118 -0.62 -24.00 8.02
N ASP A 119 -1.52 -23.84 9.00
CA ASP A 119 -1.91 -24.90 9.93
C ASP A 119 -2.67 -26.05 9.23
N HIS A 120 -3.50 -25.74 8.24
CA HIS A 120 -4.18 -26.74 7.40
C HIS A 120 -3.27 -27.33 6.29
N GLY A 121 -1.98 -26.99 6.23
CA GLY A 121 -1.03 -27.54 5.27
C GLY A 121 -1.11 -26.96 3.86
N HIS A 122 -1.88 -25.88 3.65
CA HIS A 122 -1.97 -25.15 2.38
C HIS A 122 -0.74 -24.28 2.15
N VAL A 123 0.36 -24.94 1.79
CA VAL A 123 1.66 -24.32 1.55
C VAL A 123 1.89 -24.04 0.06
N PRO A 124 2.79 -23.10 -0.30
CA PRO A 124 3.10 -22.79 -1.70
C PRO A 124 3.51 -24.00 -2.56
N SER A 125 4.01 -25.08 -1.95
CA SER A 125 4.41 -26.30 -2.65
C SER A 125 3.26 -27.24 -3.00
N GLU A 126 2.05 -27.01 -2.47
CA GLU A 126 0.91 -27.92 -2.64
C GLU A 126 0.18 -27.70 -3.96
N HIS A 127 -0.06 -26.43 -4.34
CA HIS A 127 -0.83 -26.10 -5.53
C HIS A 127 -0.37 -24.78 -6.15
N ASN A 128 -0.38 -24.70 -7.48
CA ASN A 128 -0.01 -23.48 -8.22
C ASN A 128 -0.85 -22.25 -7.80
N PHE A 129 -2.09 -22.47 -7.37
CA PHE A 129 -2.98 -21.43 -6.84
C PHE A 129 -2.43 -20.83 -5.53
N TYR A 130 -2.05 -21.67 -4.57
CA TYR A 130 -1.46 -21.20 -3.32
C TYR A 130 -0.10 -20.54 -3.56
N ALA A 131 0.73 -21.07 -4.46
CA ALA A 131 2.01 -20.47 -4.83
C ALA A 131 1.85 -19.01 -5.29
N ILE A 132 0.99 -18.77 -6.29
CA ILE A 132 0.77 -17.42 -6.83
C ILE A 132 0.03 -16.51 -5.84
N TYR A 133 -0.91 -17.06 -5.05
CA TYR A 133 -1.57 -16.36 -3.95
C TYR A 133 -0.55 -15.81 -2.96
N PHE A 134 0.33 -16.66 -2.41
CA PHE A 134 1.30 -16.26 -1.39
C PHE A 134 2.32 -15.25 -1.91
N VAL A 135 2.73 -15.36 -3.18
CA VAL A 135 3.65 -14.39 -3.80
C VAL A 135 2.95 -13.04 -3.97
N LEU A 136 1.74 -13.00 -4.54
CA LEU A 136 0.99 -11.75 -4.76
C LEU A 136 0.64 -11.06 -3.44
N THR A 137 0.02 -11.77 -2.50
CA THR A 137 -0.39 -11.19 -1.22
C THR A 137 0.79 -10.91 -0.31
N GLY A 138 1.84 -11.74 -0.37
CA GLY A 138 3.06 -11.56 0.42
C GLY A 138 3.86 -10.35 -0.04
N LEU A 139 4.07 -10.19 -1.35
CA LEU A 139 4.72 -9.01 -1.90
C LEU A 139 3.92 -7.74 -1.57
N HIS A 140 2.60 -7.78 -1.71
CA HIS A 140 1.74 -6.67 -1.32
C HIS A 140 1.86 -6.35 0.20
N ALA A 141 1.86 -7.36 1.07
CA ALA A 141 2.04 -7.16 2.50
C ALA A 141 3.40 -6.51 2.83
N LEU A 142 4.48 -6.88 2.13
CA LEU A 142 5.78 -6.23 2.26
C LEU A 142 5.72 -4.73 1.88
N HIS A 143 4.97 -4.38 0.84
CA HIS A 143 4.75 -2.98 0.47
C HIS A 143 3.97 -2.21 1.53
N VAL A 144 2.90 -2.80 2.08
CA VAL A 144 2.15 -2.21 3.20
C VAL A 144 3.06 -1.97 4.41
N ILE A 145 3.91 -2.95 4.77
CA ILE A 145 4.88 -2.81 5.86
C ILE A 145 5.86 -1.67 5.56
N GLY A 146 6.41 -1.60 4.34
CA GLY A 146 7.31 -0.52 3.92
C GLY A 146 6.66 0.86 4.04
N GLY A 147 5.41 1.00 3.58
CA GLY A 147 4.64 2.23 3.72
C GLY A 147 4.33 2.58 5.18
N LEU A 148 4.10 1.57 6.02
CA LEU A 148 3.78 1.76 7.43
C LEU A 148 5.01 2.29 8.18
N VAL A 149 6.18 1.73 7.89
CA VAL A 149 7.46 2.20 8.43
C VAL A 149 7.74 3.64 7.99
N LEU A 150 7.52 3.96 6.71
CA LEU A 150 7.68 5.32 6.19
C LEU A 150 6.74 6.32 6.88
N ASN A 151 5.44 5.99 6.97
CA ASN A 151 4.44 6.85 7.62
C ASN A 151 4.68 6.99 9.12
N ALA A 152 5.09 5.91 9.80
CA ALA A 152 5.46 5.96 11.22
C ALA A 152 6.69 6.82 11.47
N TYR A 153 7.69 6.76 10.58
CA TYR A 153 8.86 7.64 10.63
C TYR A 153 8.46 9.12 10.45
N LEU A 154 7.58 9.40 9.48
CA LEU A 154 7.10 10.77 9.22
C LEU A 154 6.19 11.31 10.33
N TRP A 155 5.42 10.44 10.98
CA TRP A 155 4.58 10.78 12.14
C TRP A 155 5.39 11.00 13.43
N GLY A 156 6.41 10.19 13.66
CA GLY A 156 7.29 10.31 14.84
C GLY A 156 8.41 11.33 14.64
N PRO A 157 9.65 10.89 14.33
CA PRO A 157 10.81 11.77 14.21
C PRO A 157 10.68 12.82 13.11
N GLY A 158 9.99 12.50 12.01
CA GLY A 158 9.80 13.41 10.88
C GLY A 158 9.06 14.69 11.25
N THR A 159 8.17 14.65 12.25
CA THR A 159 7.40 15.83 12.67
C THR A 159 8.29 16.99 13.16
N LYS A 160 9.52 16.72 13.61
CA LYS A 160 10.48 17.80 13.98
C LYS A 160 10.84 18.70 12.80
N MET A 161 10.76 18.19 11.58
CA MET A 161 11.04 18.95 10.35
C MET A 161 9.97 20.01 10.07
N TRP A 162 8.80 19.92 10.70
CA TRP A 162 7.77 20.96 10.60
C TRP A 162 8.24 22.31 11.14
N GLU A 163 9.04 22.30 12.21
CA GLU A 163 9.52 23.52 12.87
C GLU A 163 10.64 24.21 12.08
N THR A 164 11.38 23.44 11.26
CA THR A 164 12.51 23.96 10.48
C THR A 164 12.17 24.23 9.02
N GLU A 165 11.47 23.30 8.36
CA GLU A 165 11.17 23.32 6.92
C GLU A 165 9.75 22.77 6.62
N PRO A 166 8.67 23.51 6.97
CA PRO A 166 7.29 23.04 6.87
C PRO A 166 6.85 22.70 5.43
N GLU A 167 7.34 23.46 4.44
CA GLU A 167 7.03 23.22 3.02
C GLU A 167 7.67 21.92 2.52
N GLN A 168 8.93 21.66 2.89
CA GLN A 168 9.62 20.43 2.53
C GLN A 168 8.98 19.22 3.21
N PHE A 169 8.58 19.35 4.47
CA PHE A 169 7.84 18.30 5.18
C PHE A 169 6.51 17.98 4.50
N THR A 170 5.72 19.01 4.14
CA THR A 170 4.45 18.83 3.44
C THR A 170 4.61 18.08 2.11
N ASN A 171 5.67 18.39 1.35
CA ASN A 171 5.98 17.70 0.10
C ASN A 171 6.38 16.22 0.33
N ARG A 172 7.11 15.92 1.42
CA ARG A 172 7.43 14.53 1.78
C ARG A 172 6.18 13.72 2.16
N ILE A 173 5.22 14.34 2.85
CA ILE A 173 3.95 13.71 3.20
C ILE A 173 3.09 13.49 1.94
N GLU A 174 3.08 14.42 1.00
CA GLU A 174 2.42 14.23 -0.30
C GLU A 174 2.97 12.98 -1.01
N ILE A 175 4.30 12.86 -1.07
CA ILE A 175 4.99 11.72 -1.68
C ILE A 175 4.67 10.41 -0.98
N ALA A 176 4.78 10.38 0.35
CA ALA A 176 4.47 9.19 1.14
C ALA A 176 3.01 8.78 0.96
N GLY A 177 2.12 9.78 0.83
CA GLY A 177 0.71 9.55 0.53
C GLY A 177 0.49 8.95 -0.86
N LEU A 178 1.17 9.46 -1.91
CA LEU A 178 1.11 8.87 -3.25
C LEU A 178 1.50 7.38 -3.25
N TYR A 179 2.55 7.02 -2.49
CA TYR A 179 2.94 5.63 -2.31
C TYR A 179 1.86 4.82 -1.60
N TRP A 180 1.31 5.32 -0.49
CA TRP A 180 0.25 4.64 0.26
C TRP A 180 -1.01 4.40 -0.58
N HIS A 181 -1.45 5.42 -1.33
CA HIS A 181 -2.57 5.32 -2.27
C HIS A 181 -2.32 4.27 -3.35
N PHE A 182 -1.10 4.20 -3.88
CA PHE A 182 -0.75 3.19 -4.87
C PHE A 182 -0.89 1.77 -4.30
N VAL A 183 -0.38 1.54 -3.08
CA VAL A 183 -0.52 0.26 -2.39
C VAL A 183 -1.99 -0.10 -2.23
N ASP A 184 -2.84 0.84 -1.79
CA ASP A 184 -4.28 0.61 -1.67
C ASP A 184 -4.93 0.24 -3.02
N ILE A 185 -4.57 0.93 -4.11
CA ILE A 185 -5.08 0.63 -5.47
C ILE A 185 -4.71 -0.79 -5.89
N VAL A 186 -3.47 -1.22 -5.66
CA VAL A 186 -3.04 -2.61 -5.96
C VAL A 186 -3.93 -3.62 -5.22
N TRP A 187 -4.27 -3.35 -3.96
CA TRP A 187 -5.17 -4.23 -3.20
C TRP A 187 -6.58 -4.29 -3.77
N ILE A 188 -7.13 -3.15 -4.22
CA ILE A 188 -8.46 -3.08 -4.86
C ILE A 188 -8.53 -3.96 -6.10
N PHE A 189 -7.43 -4.13 -6.84
CA PHE A 189 -7.37 -5.08 -7.96
C PHE A 189 -7.09 -6.51 -7.52
N LEU A 190 -6.24 -6.68 -6.50
CA LEU A 190 -5.84 -7.98 -5.98
C LEU A 190 -7.03 -8.73 -5.37
N PHE A 191 -7.85 -8.06 -4.57
CA PHE A 191 -8.98 -8.68 -3.88
C PHE A 191 -9.98 -9.35 -4.86
N PRO A 192 -10.55 -8.67 -5.87
CA PRO A 192 -11.43 -9.33 -6.85
C PRO A 192 -10.72 -10.41 -7.65
N THR A 193 -9.45 -10.18 -8.03
CA THR A 193 -8.72 -11.12 -8.89
C THR A 193 -8.46 -12.46 -8.22
N ILE A 194 -8.26 -12.48 -6.90
CA ILE A 194 -7.92 -13.73 -6.19
C ILE A 194 -9.09 -14.28 -5.37
N TYR A 195 -9.99 -13.44 -4.85
CA TYR A 195 -11.11 -13.89 -4.01
C TYR A 195 -12.39 -14.14 -4.80
N LEU A 196 -12.63 -13.40 -5.89
CA LEU A 196 -13.91 -13.45 -6.64
C LEU A 196 -13.79 -14.18 -7.97
N LEU A 197 -12.69 -13.94 -8.69
CA LEU A 197 -12.30 -14.75 -9.84
C LEU A 197 -11.64 -16.01 -9.29
#